data_AF-A0A968I8A2-F1
#
_entry.id   AF-A0A968I8A2-F1
#
_cell.length_a   1.000
_cell.length_b   1.000
_cell.length_c   1.000
_cell.angle_alpha   90.00
_cell.angle_beta   90.00
_cell.angle_gamma   90.00
#
_symmetry.space_group_name_H-M   'P 1'
#
loop_
_entity.id
_entity.type
_entity.pdbx_description
1 polymer ?
#
loop_
_entity_poly.entity_id
_entity_poly.type
_entity_poly.pdbx_seq_one_letter_code
_entity_poly.pdbx_strand_id
1 'polypeptide(L)'
;MKYRALIVAFLALCLGVITACSDGSAVASDRKQLTYDEILGTGIANTCPQISEFTRGTIPIEANKSYSVLDMCLEPQEYFVKEEPKSKRQEAEFIPSKLLTRETTSLEQISGTISVANDGTLTFKEEEGIDFQPITVQMPGGEQHPFFFTIKKLVGSTEPGFTAINSSVDFEGQFNVPSYRGAGFLDPKGRGVYTGYDNAVALPANADNAKLARANVKQTESGTGTISLQVTKVDGESGEIAGVFESIQPSDTDLGARDSVDIKIRGTFYARVAPTA
;
A
#
# COMPACT_ATOMS: atom_id res chain seq x y z
N MET A 1 27.78 -34.85 46.54
CA MET A 1 28.36 -34.54 45.21
C MET A 1 27.93 -35.53 44.11
N LYS A 2 26.68 -36.02 44.07
CA LYS A 2 26.27 -37.07 43.09
C LYS A 2 25.42 -36.58 41.91
N TYR A 3 25.01 -35.31 41.91
CA TYR A 3 24.13 -34.76 40.86
C TYR A 3 24.77 -33.62 40.05
N ARG A 4 26.01 -33.23 40.35
CA ARG A 4 26.69 -32.12 39.64
C ARG A 4 26.89 -32.42 38.15
N ALA A 5 27.25 -33.65 37.80
CA ALA A 5 27.40 -34.05 36.40
C ALA A 5 26.06 -34.06 35.64
N LEU A 6 24.97 -34.47 36.31
CA LEU A 6 23.62 -34.49 35.73
C LEU A 6 23.07 -33.08 35.52
N ILE A 7 23.31 -32.17 36.48
CA ILE A 7 22.90 -30.76 36.36
C ILE A 7 23.69 -30.07 35.24
N VAL A 8 24.99 -30.32 35.12
CA VAL A 8 25.82 -29.75 34.04
C VAL A 8 25.39 -30.29 32.66
N ALA A 9 25.09 -31.59 32.56
CA ALA A 9 24.59 -32.17 31.31
C ALA A 9 23.21 -31.62 30.92
N PHE A 10 22.31 -31.44 31.88
CA PHE A 10 21.00 -30.85 31.65
C PHE A 10 21.09 -29.36 31.26
N LEU A 11 21.97 -28.60 31.92
CA LEU A 11 22.21 -27.19 31.57
C LEU A 11 22.83 -27.05 30.18
N ALA A 12 23.79 -27.91 29.83
CA ALA A 12 24.42 -27.92 28.50
C ALA A 12 23.42 -28.30 27.39
N LEU A 13 22.50 -29.23 27.67
CA LEU A 13 21.41 -29.59 26.75
C LEU A 13 20.42 -28.43 26.61
N CYS A 14 20.04 -27.77 27.71
CA CYS A 14 19.15 -26.61 27.66
C CYS A 14 19.78 -25.42 26.92
N LEU A 15 21.06 -25.10 27.17
CA LEU A 15 21.75 -24.05 26.41
C LEU A 15 21.94 -24.42 24.93
N GLY A 16 22.21 -25.69 24.61
CA GLY A 16 22.34 -26.15 23.23
C GLY A 16 21.03 -26.17 22.44
N VAL A 17 19.89 -26.44 23.12
CA VAL A 17 18.56 -26.38 22.49
C VAL A 17 18.07 -24.94 22.33
N ILE A 18 18.43 -24.03 23.26
CA ILE A 18 18.09 -22.61 23.13
C ILE A 18 18.88 -21.94 21.98
N THR A 19 20.13 -22.33 21.73
CA THR A 19 20.92 -21.81 20.58
C THR A 19 20.57 -22.49 19.24
N ALA A 20 20.07 -23.72 19.25
CA ALA A 20 19.63 -24.41 18.03
C ALA A 20 18.20 -24.05 17.59
N CYS A 21 17.40 -23.45 18.49
CA CYS A 21 16.06 -22.95 18.19
C CYS A 21 15.97 -21.42 18.14
N SER A 22 17.10 -20.72 18.28
CA SER A 22 17.21 -19.31 17.92
C SER A 22 17.60 -19.16 16.45
N ASP A 23 16.89 -19.83 15.54
CA ASP A 23 16.59 -19.25 14.24
C ASP A 23 15.52 -18.17 14.47
N GLY A 24 15.88 -17.17 15.29
CA GLY A 24 15.32 -15.85 15.13
C GLY A 24 15.80 -15.45 13.75
N SER A 25 14.92 -15.62 12.77
CA SER A 25 15.12 -15.27 11.38
C SER A 25 15.65 -13.84 11.32
N ALA A 26 16.96 -13.71 11.34
CA ALA A 26 17.69 -12.53 10.97
C ALA A 26 17.54 -12.39 9.46
N VAL A 27 16.33 -12.08 9.01
CA VAL A 27 16.08 -11.52 7.67
C VAL A 27 16.50 -10.05 7.74
N ALA A 28 17.76 -9.83 8.11
CA ALA A 28 18.46 -8.56 7.99
C ALA A 28 19.54 -8.72 6.92
N SER A 29 19.23 -9.46 5.85
CA SER A 29 19.96 -9.33 4.60
C SER A 29 19.49 -8.02 3.99
N ASP A 30 20.26 -6.95 4.19
CA ASP A 30 20.05 -5.69 3.50
C ASP A 30 19.87 -5.98 2.00
N ARG A 31 18.72 -5.62 1.42
CA ARG A 31 18.42 -5.83 -0.01
C ARG A 31 19.55 -5.31 -0.89
N LYS A 32 20.32 -4.32 -0.44
CA LYS A 32 21.49 -3.75 -1.13
C LYS A 32 22.65 -4.75 -1.31
N GLN A 33 22.69 -5.83 -0.54
CA GLN A 33 23.75 -6.85 -0.58
C GLN A 33 23.37 -8.09 -1.40
N LEU A 34 22.08 -8.26 -1.71
CA LEU A 34 21.57 -9.41 -2.45
C LEU A 34 21.57 -9.13 -3.95
N THR A 35 21.97 -10.13 -4.72
CA THR A 35 21.87 -10.12 -6.18
C THR A 35 20.46 -10.52 -6.64
N TYR A 36 20.16 -10.25 -7.91
CA TYR A 36 18.88 -10.62 -8.51
C TYR A 36 18.58 -12.12 -8.37
N ASP A 37 19.58 -12.98 -8.61
CA ASP A 37 19.42 -14.44 -8.56
C ASP A 37 19.13 -14.95 -7.15
N GLU A 38 19.61 -14.25 -6.11
CA GLU A 38 19.32 -14.57 -4.71
C GLU A 38 17.91 -14.12 -4.29
N ILE A 39 17.36 -13.08 -4.95
CA ILE A 39 16.01 -12.57 -4.67
C ILE A 39 14.96 -13.35 -5.46
N LEU A 40 15.29 -13.83 -6.67
CA LEU A 40 14.35 -14.42 -7.60
C LEU A 40 13.58 -15.60 -6.96
N GLY A 41 12.25 -15.46 -6.88
CA GLY A 41 11.35 -16.50 -6.36
C GLY A 41 11.23 -16.58 -4.83
N THR A 42 11.93 -15.73 -4.09
CA THR A 42 11.86 -15.71 -2.60
C THR A 42 10.67 -14.94 -2.04
N GLY A 43 10.09 -14.03 -2.83
CA GLY A 43 9.07 -13.07 -2.38
C GLY A 43 9.64 -11.74 -1.84
N ILE A 44 10.95 -11.68 -1.56
CA ILE A 44 11.63 -10.48 -1.01
C ILE A 44 11.50 -9.27 -1.95
N ALA A 45 11.37 -9.50 -3.26
CA ALA A 45 11.15 -8.43 -4.23
C ALA A 45 9.87 -7.61 -4.00
N ASN A 46 8.87 -8.16 -3.29
CA ASN A 46 7.63 -7.47 -2.95
C ASN A 46 7.69 -6.83 -1.55
N THR A 47 8.83 -6.90 -0.84
CA THR A 47 8.95 -6.39 0.54
C THR A 47 9.73 -5.08 0.60
N CYS A 48 9.24 -4.10 1.36
CA CYS A 48 9.91 -2.82 1.51
C CYS A 48 11.18 -2.93 2.38
N PRO A 49 12.22 -2.11 2.11
CA PRO A 49 13.39 -2.02 2.97
C PRO A 49 13.01 -1.69 4.41
N GLN A 50 13.72 -2.31 5.36
CA GLN A 50 13.49 -2.11 6.79
C GLN A 50 14.63 -1.31 7.41
N ILE A 51 14.27 -0.37 8.29
CA ILE A 51 15.22 0.36 9.14
C ILE A 51 15.26 -0.33 10.51
N SER A 52 16.44 -0.35 11.13
CA SER A 52 16.64 -0.89 12.48
C SER A 52 15.62 -0.31 13.47
N GLU A 53 15.05 -1.18 14.30
CA GLU A 53 14.03 -0.82 15.32
C GLU A 53 14.52 0.20 16.35
N PHE A 54 15.85 0.36 16.50
CA PHE A 54 16.45 1.26 17.48
C PHE A 54 16.75 2.66 16.92
N THR A 55 16.47 2.91 15.64
CA THR A 55 16.80 4.18 14.99
C THR A 55 15.73 5.22 15.25
N ARG A 56 16.00 6.10 16.23
CA ARG A 56 15.18 7.28 16.57
C ARG A 56 15.97 8.56 16.37
N GLY A 57 16.32 8.82 15.12
CA GLY A 57 16.98 10.05 14.70
C GLY A 57 15.97 11.14 14.34
N THR A 58 16.51 12.20 13.74
CA THR A 58 15.74 13.30 13.16
C THR A 58 16.44 13.79 11.90
N ILE A 59 15.68 14.16 10.88
CA ILE A 59 16.21 14.81 9.68
C ILE A 59 15.86 16.30 9.76
N PRO A 60 16.85 17.21 9.94
CA PRO A 60 16.57 18.64 10.05
C PRO A 60 16.01 19.18 8.73
N ILE A 61 14.99 20.02 8.83
CA ILE A 61 14.36 20.70 7.69
C ILE A 61 14.44 22.20 7.87
N GLU A 62 14.57 22.93 6.76
CA GLU A 62 14.58 24.38 6.75
C GLU A 62 13.33 24.93 6.06
N ALA A 63 12.75 25.97 6.64
CA ALA A 63 11.60 26.65 6.06
C ALA A 63 11.93 27.22 4.67
N ASN A 64 10.96 27.16 3.75
CA ASN A 64 11.09 27.55 2.34
C ASN A 64 12.12 26.76 1.53
N LYS A 65 12.63 25.63 2.04
CA LYS A 65 13.37 24.66 1.23
C LYS A 65 12.47 23.54 0.74
N SER A 66 12.96 22.85 -0.28
CA SER A 66 12.38 21.62 -0.80
C SER A 66 13.36 20.47 -0.60
N TYR A 67 12.81 19.29 -0.39
CA TYR A 67 13.54 18.03 -0.22
C TYR A 67 12.97 17.02 -1.20
N SER A 68 13.83 16.18 -1.77
CA SER A 68 13.42 15.10 -2.64
C SER A 68 13.16 13.84 -1.81
N VAL A 69 12.05 13.17 -2.11
CA VAL A 69 11.74 11.84 -1.61
C VAL A 69 12.12 10.86 -2.71
N LEU A 70 12.92 9.87 -2.34
CA LEU A 70 13.47 8.86 -3.23
C LEU A 70 13.14 7.47 -2.70
N ASP A 71 12.99 6.52 -3.62
CA ASP A 71 12.80 5.10 -3.33
C ASP A 71 11.67 4.83 -2.32
N MET A 72 10.61 5.64 -2.37
CA MET A 72 9.45 5.41 -1.52
C MET A 72 8.80 4.09 -1.91
N CYS A 73 8.49 3.30 -0.88
CA CYS A 73 7.95 1.96 -0.98
C CYS A 73 6.80 1.82 0.01
N LEU A 74 5.66 1.28 -0.44
CA LEU A 74 4.53 0.94 0.41
C LEU A 74 4.25 -0.56 0.27
N GLU A 75 4.29 -1.27 1.37
CA GLU A 75 4.01 -2.70 1.47
C GLU A 75 2.69 -2.91 2.22
N PRO A 76 1.59 -3.19 1.50
CA PRO A 76 0.33 -3.61 2.11
C PRO A 76 0.48 -4.94 2.85
N GLN A 77 -0.09 -5.03 4.05
CA GLN A 77 -0.07 -6.23 4.89
C GLN A 77 -1.49 -6.71 5.25
N GLU A 78 -2.42 -5.78 5.45
CA GLU A 78 -3.80 -6.09 5.79
C GLU A 78 -4.78 -5.38 4.85
N TYR A 79 -5.85 -6.09 4.50
CA TYR A 79 -6.89 -5.59 3.62
C TYR A 79 -8.26 -5.79 4.26
N PHE A 80 -9.07 -4.74 4.22
CA PHE A 80 -10.43 -4.78 4.74
C PHE A 80 -11.39 -4.20 3.73
N VAL A 81 -12.53 -4.86 3.55
CA VAL A 81 -13.60 -4.41 2.64
C VAL A 81 -14.77 -3.92 3.49
N LYS A 82 -15.32 -2.76 3.17
CA LYS A 82 -16.46 -2.19 3.88
C LYS A 82 -17.74 -2.95 3.52
N GLU A 83 -18.33 -3.65 4.48
CA GLU A 83 -19.58 -4.38 4.25
C GLU A 83 -20.77 -3.42 4.11
N GLU A 84 -21.70 -3.72 3.21
CA GLU A 84 -22.98 -3.03 3.18
C GLU A 84 -23.81 -3.37 4.43
N PRO A 85 -24.26 -2.37 5.20
CA PRO A 85 -25.00 -2.64 6.42
C PRO A 85 -26.35 -3.28 6.10
N LYS A 86 -26.67 -4.38 6.77
CA LYS A 86 -27.94 -5.14 6.59
C LYS A 86 -29.20 -4.33 6.93
N SER A 87 -29.03 -3.21 7.64
CA SER A 87 -30.08 -2.27 8.00
C SER A 87 -29.53 -0.85 7.99
N LYS A 88 -30.35 0.13 7.59
CA LYS A 88 -30.00 1.56 7.60
C LYS A 88 -29.61 2.12 8.97
N ARG A 89 -29.83 1.37 10.05
CA ARG A 89 -29.48 1.76 11.44
C ARG A 89 -28.13 1.22 11.90
N GLN A 90 -27.50 0.33 11.13
CA GLN A 90 -26.21 -0.24 11.48
C GLN A 90 -25.11 0.51 10.72
N GLU A 91 -24.01 0.82 11.40
CA GLU A 91 -22.84 1.39 10.75
C GLU A 91 -22.14 0.34 9.88
N ALA A 92 -21.61 0.79 8.75
CA ALA A 92 -20.84 -0.08 7.86
C ALA A 92 -19.48 -0.39 8.51
N GLU A 93 -19.13 -1.67 8.58
CA GLU A 93 -17.88 -2.13 9.20
C GLU A 93 -16.88 -2.62 8.16
N PHE A 94 -15.58 -2.48 8.47
CA PHE A 94 -14.50 -3.00 7.64
C PHE A 94 -14.19 -4.45 8.02
N ILE A 95 -14.43 -5.37 7.09
CA ILE A 95 -14.23 -6.81 7.30
C ILE A 95 -12.89 -7.26 6.73
N PRO A 96 -12.05 -7.97 7.52
CA PRO A 96 -10.80 -8.54 7.03
C PRO A 96 -11.02 -9.44 5.82
N SER A 97 -10.24 -9.22 4.77
CA SER A 97 -10.34 -9.93 3.50
C SER A 97 -9.00 -10.57 3.12
N LYS A 98 -9.05 -11.69 2.40
CA LYS A 98 -7.86 -12.47 2.02
C LYS A 98 -7.33 -12.05 0.66
N LEU A 99 -6.03 -11.81 0.55
CA LEU A 99 -5.36 -11.55 -0.72
C LEU A 99 -5.41 -12.77 -1.66
N LEU A 100 -5.76 -12.56 -2.93
CA LEU A 100 -5.77 -13.59 -3.96
C LEU A 100 -4.66 -13.44 -5.02
N THR A 101 -4.15 -12.23 -5.22
CA THR A 101 -3.21 -11.90 -6.31
C THR A 101 -1.75 -12.18 -6.00
N ARG A 102 -1.43 -12.82 -4.86
CA ARG A 102 -0.06 -13.18 -4.44
C ARG A 102 0.82 -11.93 -4.18
N GLU A 103 2.13 -12.12 -4.13
CA GLU A 103 3.16 -11.09 -3.87
C GLU A 103 3.36 -10.12 -5.05
N THR A 104 2.32 -9.36 -5.40
CA THR A 104 2.32 -8.36 -6.48
C THR A 104 1.64 -7.07 -6.04
N THR A 105 1.85 -6.67 -4.80
CA THR A 105 0.99 -5.71 -4.09
C THR A 105 1.69 -4.43 -3.70
N SER A 106 3.01 -4.47 -3.55
CA SER A 106 3.77 -3.32 -3.09
C SER A 106 3.94 -2.26 -4.18
N LEU A 107 3.95 -1.01 -3.75
CA LEU A 107 4.33 0.13 -4.57
C LEU A 107 5.81 0.40 -4.30
N GLU A 108 6.60 0.64 -5.33
CA GLU A 108 8.05 0.82 -5.20
C GLU A 108 8.55 1.95 -6.11
N GLN A 109 9.77 2.42 -5.83
CA GLN A 109 10.48 3.41 -6.65
C GLN A 109 9.68 4.71 -6.83
N ILE A 110 8.85 5.04 -5.84
CA ILE A 110 8.11 6.30 -5.85
C ILE A 110 9.06 7.43 -5.49
N SER A 111 8.98 8.50 -6.26
CA SER A 111 9.69 9.74 -6.06
C SER A 111 8.72 10.91 -5.95
N GLY A 112 9.19 11.96 -5.29
CA GLY A 112 8.41 13.18 -5.15
C GLY A 112 9.17 14.27 -4.41
N THR A 113 8.45 15.32 -4.06
CA THR A 113 9.02 16.51 -3.42
C THR A 113 8.28 16.80 -2.12
N ILE A 114 9.04 17.05 -1.04
CA ILE A 114 8.54 17.63 0.20
C ILE A 114 8.88 19.13 0.18
N SER A 115 7.84 19.96 0.18
CA SER A 115 7.95 21.42 0.32
C SER A 115 7.70 21.83 1.76
N VAL A 116 8.57 22.69 2.32
CA VAL A 116 8.45 23.19 3.69
C VAL A 116 7.87 24.60 3.68
N ALA A 117 6.67 24.78 4.24
CA ALA A 117 6.04 26.08 4.40
C ALA A 117 6.63 26.90 5.57
N ASN A 118 6.31 28.20 5.62
CA ASN A 118 6.81 29.12 6.66
C ASN A 118 6.34 28.76 8.08
N ASP A 119 5.19 28.11 8.19
CA ASP A 119 4.60 27.64 9.45
C ASP A 119 5.14 26.26 9.89
N GLY A 120 6.10 25.70 9.14
CA GLY A 120 6.66 24.37 9.40
C GLY A 120 5.80 23.23 8.86
N THR A 121 4.76 23.51 8.07
CA THR A 121 3.97 22.47 7.39
C THR A 121 4.80 21.83 6.29
N LEU A 122 5.00 20.51 6.36
CA LEU A 122 5.55 19.70 5.28
C LEU A 122 4.43 19.27 4.35
N THR A 123 4.61 19.49 3.04
CA THR A 123 3.72 18.96 1.99
C THR A 123 4.50 18.04 1.08
N PHE A 124 4.19 16.75 1.12
CA PHE A 124 4.67 15.76 0.17
C PHE A 124 3.79 15.75 -1.08
N LYS A 125 4.43 15.79 -2.24
CA LYS A 125 3.80 15.64 -3.54
C LYS A 125 4.49 14.53 -4.32
N GLU A 126 3.73 13.50 -4.67
CA GLU A 126 4.18 12.42 -5.55
C GLU A 126 4.34 12.92 -7.00
N GLU A 127 5.36 12.41 -7.68
CA GLU A 127 5.72 12.82 -9.04
C GLU A 127 5.80 11.63 -10.01
N GLU A 128 6.51 10.56 -9.64
CA GLU A 128 6.72 9.39 -10.48
C GLU A 128 6.95 8.12 -9.64
N GLY A 129 6.75 6.95 -10.23
CA GLY A 129 7.15 5.66 -9.66
C GLY A 129 6.27 4.51 -10.11
N ILE A 130 6.48 3.33 -9.48
CA ILE A 130 5.53 2.23 -9.55
C ILE A 130 4.48 2.48 -8.46
N ASP A 131 3.61 3.44 -8.75
CA ASP A 131 2.63 4.04 -7.85
C ASP A 131 1.25 3.36 -7.90
N PHE A 132 1.13 2.20 -8.57
CA PHE A 132 -0.09 1.40 -8.58
C PHE A 132 0.14 -0.12 -8.72
N GLN A 133 -0.80 -0.91 -8.19
CA GLN A 133 -0.93 -2.34 -8.42
C GLN A 133 -2.41 -2.78 -8.49
N PRO A 134 -2.80 -3.63 -9.46
CA PRO A 134 -4.10 -4.28 -9.45
C PRO A 134 -4.12 -5.42 -8.42
N ILE A 135 -4.99 -5.32 -7.42
CA ILE A 135 -5.09 -6.30 -6.33
C ILE A 135 -6.51 -6.87 -6.32
N THR A 136 -6.64 -8.16 -6.00
CA THR A 136 -7.95 -8.76 -5.70
C THR A 136 -7.93 -9.38 -4.31
N VAL A 137 -8.91 -8.99 -3.49
CA VAL A 137 -9.14 -9.56 -2.17
C VAL A 137 -10.47 -10.29 -2.13
N GLN A 138 -10.59 -11.26 -1.24
CA GLN A 138 -11.78 -12.09 -1.06
C GLN A 138 -12.34 -11.93 0.34
N MET A 139 -13.61 -11.55 0.43
CA MET A 139 -14.34 -11.48 1.67
C MET A 139 -14.74 -12.88 2.19
N PRO A 140 -15.01 -13.02 3.49
CA PRO A 140 -15.73 -14.17 4.02
C PRO A 140 -17.06 -14.35 3.27
N GLY A 141 -17.29 -15.54 2.69
CA GLY A 141 -18.43 -15.79 1.80
C GLY A 141 -18.06 -15.93 0.32
N GLY A 142 -16.83 -15.55 -0.04
CA GLY A 142 -16.24 -15.86 -1.34
C GLY A 142 -16.34 -14.74 -2.38
N GLU A 143 -17.03 -13.65 -2.06
CA GLU A 143 -17.10 -12.45 -2.89
C GLU A 143 -15.70 -11.83 -3.06
N GLN A 144 -15.39 -11.42 -4.29
CA GLN A 144 -14.08 -10.91 -4.68
C GLN A 144 -14.20 -9.43 -5.04
N HIS A 145 -13.32 -8.62 -4.45
CA HIS A 145 -13.22 -7.20 -4.73
C HIS A 145 -11.86 -6.92 -5.38
N PRO A 146 -11.81 -6.82 -6.72
CA PRO A 146 -10.65 -6.23 -7.38
C PRO A 146 -10.63 -4.72 -7.10
N PHE A 147 -9.44 -4.17 -6.97
CA PHE A 147 -9.22 -2.74 -6.79
C PHE A 147 -7.83 -2.34 -7.29
N PHE A 148 -7.67 -1.05 -7.52
CA PHE A 148 -6.46 -0.47 -8.07
C PHE A 148 -5.69 0.22 -6.94
N PHE A 149 -4.91 -0.55 -6.16
CA PHE A 149 -4.12 0.04 -5.08
C PHE A 149 -3.15 1.05 -5.67
N THR A 150 -3.21 2.29 -5.22
CA THR A 150 -2.50 3.39 -5.89
C THR A 150 -2.25 4.54 -4.93
N ILE A 151 -1.25 5.36 -5.24
CA ILE A 151 -1.07 6.69 -4.63
C ILE A 151 -0.87 7.78 -5.69
N LYS A 152 -1.31 7.53 -6.93
CA LYS A 152 -1.26 8.47 -8.05
C LYS A 152 -1.64 9.90 -7.67
N LYS A 153 -0.76 10.85 -7.94
CA LYS A 153 -0.93 12.28 -7.65
C LYS A 153 -1.22 12.55 -6.17
N LEU A 154 -0.59 11.78 -5.29
CA LEU A 154 -0.70 11.99 -3.85
C LEU A 154 -0.20 13.38 -3.49
N VAL A 155 -1.02 14.12 -2.76
CA VAL A 155 -0.63 15.32 -2.04
C VAL A 155 -0.99 15.10 -0.58
N GLY A 156 0.02 15.00 0.28
CA GLY A 156 -0.14 14.82 1.71
C GLY A 156 0.57 15.89 2.50
N SER A 157 -0.06 16.37 3.57
CA SER A 157 0.47 17.44 4.42
C SER A 157 0.51 17.00 5.87
N THR A 158 1.41 17.60 6.63
CA THR A 158 1.56 17.40 8.08
C THR A 158 0.83 18.49 8.86
N GLU A 159 0.74 18.36 10.17
CA GLU A 159 0.41 19.48 11.05
C GLU A 159 1.50 20.57 10.99
N PRO A 160 1.20 21.85 11.28
CA PRO A 160 2.20 22.91 11.32
C PRO A 160 3.17 22.74 12.52
N GLY A 161 4.34 23.36 12.42
CA GLY A 161 5.30 23.48 13.52
C GLY A 161 6.47 22.50 13.53
N PHE A 162 6.64 21.70 12.47
CA PHE A 162 7.81 20.81 12.38
C PHE A 162 9.06 21.55 11.91
N THR A 163 10.16 21.33 12.63
CA THR A 163 11.52 21.81 12.28
C THR A 163 12.47 20.67 11.92
N ALA A 164 12.01 19.43 12.08
CA ALA A 164 12.70 18.21 11.68
C ALA A 164 11.68 17.12 11.39
N ILE A 165 12.00 16.20 10.48
CA ILE A 165 11.27 14.94 10.33
C ILE A 165 11.71 14.01 11.45
N ASN A 166 10.75 13.56 12.26
CA ASN A 166 10.97 12.67 13.41
C ASN A 166 9.80 11.66 13.49
N SER A 167 9.80 10.80 14.52
CA SER A 167 8.76 9.76 14.70
C SER A 167 7.39 10.26 15.14
N SER A 168 7.15 11.57 15.13
CA SER A 168 5.85 12.20 15.41
C SER A 168 5.28 12.90 14.18
N VAL A 169 5.94 12.75 13.02
CA VAL A 169 5.47 13.34 11.76
C VAL A 169 4.52 12.38 11.08
N ASP A 170 3.29 12.86 10.87
CA ASP A 170 2.25 12.15 10.15
C ASP A 170 1.86 12.94 8.90
N PHE A 171 1.92 12.33 7.73
CA PHE A 171 1.43 12.93 6.49
C PHE A 171 0.02 12.41 6.20
N GLU A 172 -0.94 13.31 6.10
CA GLU A 172 -2.31 12.99 5.70
C GLU A 172 -2.61 13.61 4.34
N GLY A 173 -3.16 12.82 3.43
CA GLY A 173 -3.32 13.25 2.05
C GLY A 173 -4.41 12.57 1.27
N GLN A 174 -4.63 13.10 0.08
CA GLN A 174 -5.53 12.56 -0.93
C GLN A 174 -4.77 12.22 -2.20
N PHE A 175 -5.25 11.21 -2.91
CA PHE A 175 -4.71 10.76 -4.18
C PHE A 175 -5.82 10.38 -5.14
N ASN A 176 -5.48 10.35 -6.42
CA ASN A 176 -6.41 9.99 -7.49
C ASN A 176 -6.45 8.48 -7.70
N VAL A 177 -7.65 7.92 -7.78
CA VAL A 177 -7.88 6.50 -8.07
C VAL A 177 -8.51 6.39 -9.45
N PRO A 178 -7.72 6.20 -10.53
CA PRO A 178 -8.29 6.02 -11.86
C PRO A 178 -9.10 4.72 -11.92
N SER A 179 -9.92 4.59 -12.97
CA SER A 179 -10.65 3.34 -13.22
C SER A 179 -9.69 2.15 -13.29
N TYR A 180 -10.06 1.05 -12.65
CA TYR A 180 -9.29 -0.20 -12.63
C TYR A 180 -9.01 -0.75 -14.04
N ARG A 181 -9.89 -0.45 -15.00
CA ARG A 181 -9.74 -0.80 -16.41
C ARG A 181 -9.54 0.47 -17.24
N GLY A 182 -8.54 0.44 -18.14
CA GLY A 182 -8.37 1.51 -19.13
C GLY A 182 -9.50 1.51 -20.17
N ALA A 183 -9.68 2.63 -20.87
CA ALA A 183 -10.75 2.83 -21.85
C ALA A 183 -10.73 1.85 -23.04
N GLY A 184 -9.59 1.20 -23.31
CA GLY A 184 -9.45 0.17 -24.34
C GLY A 184 -9.88 -1.24 -23.91
N PHE A 185 -10.27 -1.44 -22.66
CA PHE A 185 -10.73 -2.74 -22.17
C PHE A 185 -12.08 -3.12 -22.78
N LEU A 186 -12.20 -4.40 -23.16
CA LEU A 186 -13.44 -5.00 -23.67
C LEU A 186 -13.97 -6.00 -22.66
N ASP A 187 -15.25 -5.87 -22.33
CA ASP A 187 -15.94 -6.88 -21.54
C ASP A 187 -16.09 -8.21 -22.32
N PRO A 188 -16.53 -9.31 -21.69
CA PRO A 188 -16.66 -10.62 -22.35
C PRO A 188 -17.61 -10.65 -23.55
N LYS A 189 -18.44 -9.61 -23.74
CA LYS A 189 -19.33 -9.44 -24.88
C LYS A 189 -18.79 -8.44 -25.91
N GLY A 190 -17.53 -8.04 -25.77
CA GLY A 190 -16.86 -7.13 -26.68
C GLY A 190 -17.31 -5.68 -26.53
N ARG A 191 -17.93 -5.29 -25.41
CA ARG A 191 -18.34 -3.90 -25.15
C ARG A 191 -17.24 -3.16 -24.40
N GLY A 192 -16.98 -1.91 -24.75
CA GLY A 192 -15.92 -1.10 -24.14
C GLY A 192 -16.25 0.37 -24.20
N VAL A 193 -15.28 1.20 -23.78
CA VAL A 193 -15.48 2.66 -23.69
C VAL A 193 -15.06 3.33 -24.99
N TYR A 194 -13.80 3.14 -25.39
CA TYR A 194 -13.25 3.74 -26.61
C TYR A 194 -13.44 2.86 -27.85
N THR A 195 -13.50 1.54 -27.66
CA THR A 195 -13.67 0.54 -28.72
C THR A 195 -14.61 -0.57 -28.24
N GLY A 196 -15.11 -1.37 -29.16
CA GLY A 196 -16.09 -2.43 -28.90
C GLY A 196 -17.51 -2.04 -29.28
N TYR A 197 -18.44 -2.95 -28.99
CA TYR A 197 -19.87 -2.75 -29.18
C TYR A 197 -20.44 -1.80 -28.12
N ASP A 198 -21.46 -1.04 -28.50
CA ASP A 198 -22.20 -0.11 -27.63
C ASP A 198 -23.48 -0.74 -27.04
N ASN A 199 -23.84 -1.95 -27.48
CA ASN A 199 -25.05 -2.64 -27.06
C ASN A 199 -24.86 -4.16 -26.87
N ALA A 200 -25.94 -4.84 -26.47
CA ALA A 200 -25.93 -6.28 -26.27
C ALA A 200 -26.17 -7.03 -27.60
N VAL A 201 -25.15 -7.11 -28.46
CA VAL A 201 -25.23 -7.73 -29.81
C VAL A 201 -25.73 -9.18 -29.84
N ALA A 202 -25.57 -9.92 -28.73
CA ALA A 202 -26.07 -11.29 -28.61
C ALA A 202 -27.59 -11.37 -28.37
N LEU A 203 -28.24 -10.24 -28.06
CA LEU A 203 -29.67 -10.14 -27.78
C LEU A 203 -30.29 -9.07 -28.70
N PRO A 204 -30.34 -9.29 -30.02
CA PRO A 204 -30.73 -8.24 -30.98
C PRO A 204 -32.13 -7.65 -30.71
N ALA A 205 -33.08 -8.45 -30.25
CA ALA A 205 -34.43 -7.98 -29.90
C ALA A 205 -34.49 -7.13 -28.60
N ASN A 206 -33.46 -7.21 -27.76
CA ASN A 206 -33.37 -6.51 -26.47
C ASN A 206 -32.11 -5.65 -26.35
N ALA A 207 -31.43 -5.36 -27.46
CA ALA A 207 -30.09 -4.78 -27.45
C ALA A 207 -30.04 -3.44 -26.68
N ASP A 208 -31.08 -2.62 -26.85
CA ASP A 208 -31.23 -1.29 -26.24
C ASP A 208 -32.17 -1.27 -25.04
N ASN A 209 -32.40 -2.43 -24.41
CA ASN A 209 -33.24 -2.50 -23.23
C ASN A 209 -32.64 -1.61 -22.12
N ALA A 210 -33.43 -0.71 -21.56
CA ALA A 210 -33.01 0.21 -20.50
C ALA A 210 -32.38 -0.49 -19.29
N LYS A 211 -32.76 -1.76 -19.02
CA LYS A 211 -32.15 -2.57 -17.96
C LYS A 211 -30.69 -2.94 -18.22
N LEU A 212 -30.26 -2.94 -19.49
CA LEU A 212 -28.89 -3.24 -19.91
C LEU A 212 -28.05 -1.97 -20.07
N ALA A 213 -28.65 -0.78 -19.96
CA ALA A 213 -27.95 0.49 -20.18
C ALA A 213 -26.70 0.62 -19.31
N ARG A 214 -26.79 0.28 -18.01
CA ARG A 214 -25.67 0.30 -17.06
C ARG A 214 -24.53 -0.65 -17.47
N ALA A 215 -24.85 -1.78 -18.09
CA ALA A 215 -23.86 -2.75 -18.55
C ALA A 215 -23.32 -2.46 -19.95
N ASN A 216 -24.09 -1.77 -20.79
CA ASN A 216 -23.76 -1.42 -22.18
C ASN A 216 -22.88 -0.17 -22.24
N VAL A 217 -23.29 0.89 -21.54
CA VAL A 217 -22.58 2.18 -21.55
C VAL A 217 -21.48 2.14 -20.50
N LYS A 218 -20.26 1.82 -20.95
CA LYS A 218 -19.08 1.73 -20.10
C LYS A 218 -18.57 3.12 -19.71
N GLN A 219 -18.11 3.27 -18.47
CA GLN A 219 -17.63 4.52 -17.91
C GLN A 219 -16.29 4.32 -17.19
N THR A 220 -15.33 5.23 -17.42
CA THR A 220 -14.04 5.26 -16.70
C THR A 220 -14.05 6.37 -15.66
N GLU A 221 -14.92 6.24 -14.65
CA GLU A 221 -14.93 7.19 -13.54
C GLU A 221 -13.64 7.08 -12.73
N SER A 222 -13.13 8.24 -12.28
CA SER A 222 -12.01 8.32 -11.34
C SER A 222 -12.56 8.62 -9.96
N GLY A 223 -12.05 7.91 -8.96
CA GLY A 223 -12.33 8.14 -7.55
C GLY A 223 -11.21 8.91 -6.86
N THR A 224 -11.40 9.14 -5.57
CA THR A 224 -10.40 9.73 -4.68
C THR A 224 -10.16 8.78 -3.53
N GLY A 225 -8.90 8.58 -3.17
CA GLY A 225 -8.50 7.85 -1.97
C GLY A 225 -7.85 8.79 -0.96
N THR A 226 -7.81 8.34 0.29
CA THR A 226 -7.12 9.01 1.39
C THR A 226 -6.03 8.10 1.94
N ILE A 227 -4.95 8.71 2.43
CA ILE A 227 -3.85 7.98 3.08
C ILE A 227 -3.32 8.78 4.27
N SER A 228 -2.97 8.07 5.33
CA SER A 228 -2.18 8.56 6.46
C SER A 228 -0.88 7.77 6.51
N LEU A 229 0.25 8.47 6.47
CA LEU A 229 1.61 7.92 6.58
C LEU A 229 2.18 8.36 7.92
N GLN A 230 2.35 7.42 8.85
CA GLN A 230 2.85 7.69 10.18
C GLN A 230 4.31 7.30 10.30
N VAL A 231 5.20 8.28 10.44
CA VAL A 231 6.65 8.02 10.56
C VAL A 231 6.93 7.45 11.95
N THR A 232 7.55 6.28 12.01
CA THR A 232 7.89 5.63 13.30
C THR A 232 9.39 5.52 13.53
N LYS A 233 10.17 5.49 12.44
CA LYS A 233 11.62 5.30 12.43
C LYS A 233 12.26 6.34 11.50
N VAL A 234 13.36 6.92 11.95
CA VAL A 234 14.09 7.94 11.20
C VAL A 234 15.58 7.74 11.39
N ASP A 235 16.32 7.54 10.30
CA ASP A 235 17.77 7.59 10.25
C ASP A 235 18.22 8.96 9.73
N GLY A 236 18.80 9.76 10.62
CA GLY A 236 19.28 11.10 10.27
C GLY A 236 20.57 11.10 9.44
N GLU A 237 21.34 10.02 9.42
CA GLU A 237 22.61 9.93 8.69
C GLU A 237 22.37 9.56 7.22
N SER A 238 21.51 8.57 6.97
CA SER A 238 21.15 8.12 5.62
C SER A 238 19.98 8.89 5.00
N GLY A 239 19.22 9.62 5.83
CA GLY A 239 17.97 10.28 5.42
C GLY A 239 16.81 9.30 5.25
N GLU A 240 16.93 8.06 5.72
CA GLU A 240 15.90 7.03 5.59
C GLU A 240 14.79 7.21 6.64
N ILE A 241 13.55 7.08 6.22
CA ILE A 241 12.36 7.10 7.09
C ILE A 241 11.52 5.84 6.84
N ALA A 242 10.92 5.31 7.91
CA ALA A 242 10.01 4.18 7.80
C ALA A 242 8.87 4.30 8.81
N GLY A 243 7.75 3.66 8.49
CA GLY A 243 6.52 3.88 9.21
C GLY A 243 5.42 2.91 8.86
N VAL A 244 4.23 3.23 9.34
CA VAL A 244 2.99 2.52 9.02
C VAL A 244 2.10 3.42 8.18
N PHE A 245 1.28 2.83 7.33
CA PHE A 245 0.28 3.58 6.60
C PHE A 245 -1.10 2.96 6.76
N GLU A 246 -2.12 3.82 6.73
CA GLU A 246 -3.51 3.44 6.51
C GLU A 246 -4.02 4.18 5.28
N SER A 247 -4.57 3.46 4.31
CA SER A 247 -5.17 4.02 3.12
C SER A 247 -6.60 3.53 2.95
N ILE A 248 -7.49 4.41 2.48
CA ILE A 248 -8.86 4.06 2.12
C ILE A 248 -9.12 4.53 0.69
N GLN A 249 -9.60 3.62 -0.16
CA GLN A 249 -9.89 3.93 -1.56
C GLN A 249 -11.03 3.05 -2.11
N PRO A 250 -11.71 3.49 -3.17
CA PRO A 250 -12.77 2.71 -3.80
C PRO A 250 -12.22 1.48 -4.54
N SER A 251 -13.04 0.42 -4.59
CA SER A 251 -12.83 -0.75 -5.42
C SER A 251 -13.17 -0.50 -6.90
N ASP A 252 -12.88 -1.49 -7.75
CA ASP A 252 -13.34 -1.51 -9.13
C ASP A 252 -14.88 -1.43 -9.25
N THR A 253 -15.35 -0.73 -10.29
CA THR A 253 -16.78 -0.55 -10.64
C THR A 253 -17.19 -1.33 -11.89
N ASP A 254 -16.30 -2.15 -12.45
CA ASP A 254 -16.48 -2.85 -13.74
C ASP A 254 -16.94 -1.88 -14.85
N LEU A 255 -16.20 -0.79 -14.99
CA LEU A 255 -16.50 0.30 -15.93
C LEU A 255 -17.93 0.88 -15.74
N GLY A 256 -18.35 1.08 -14.48
CA GLY A 256 -19.67 1.62 -14.12
C GLY A 256 -20.81 0.60 -14.03
N ALA A 257 -20.54 -0.68 -14.34
CA ALA A 257 -21.55 -1.73 -14.29
C ALA A 257 -21.99 -2.08 -12.85
N ARG A 258 -21.17 -1.78 -11.84
CA ARG A 258 -21.47 -1.98 -10.41
C ARG A 258 -20.98 -0.82 -9.56
N ASP A 259 -21.48 -0.74 -8.34
CA ASP A 259 -21.06 0.27 -7.36
C ASP A 259 -19.70 -0.13 -6.76
N SER A 260 -18.87 0.86 -6.43
CA SER A 260 -17.62 0.63 -5.72
C SER A 260 -17.87 0.41 -4.23
N VAL A 261 -16.96 -0.32 -3.61
CA VAL A 261 -16.91 -0.52 -2.16
C VAL A 261 -15.62 0.09 -1.63
N ASP A 262 -15.66 0.69 -0.45
CA ASP A 262 -14.45 1.22 0.18
C ASP A 262 -13.56 0.07 0.66
N ILE A 263 -12.28 0.13 0.31
CA ILE A 263 -11.26 -0.80 0.76
C ILE A 263 -10.28 -0.04 1.63
N LYS A 264 -10.06 -0.56 2.84
CA LYS A 264 -9.03 -0.09 3.74
C LYS A 264 -7.81 -1.00 3.62
N ILE A 265 -6.65 -0.39 3.44
CA ILE A 265 -5.35 -1.05 3.35
C ILE A 265 -4.49 -0.55 4.51
N ARG A 266 -3.84 -1.47 5.21
CA ARG A 266 -2.81 -1.15 6.21
C ARG A 266 -1.52 -1.85 5.88
N GLY A 267 -0.40 -1.22 6.20
CA GLY A 267 0.90 -1.81 5.97
C GLY A 267 2.03 -0.92 6.44
N THR A 268 3.22 -1.20 5.94
CA THR A 268 4.43 -0.43 6.25
C THR A 268 4.91 0.35 5.05
N PHE A 269 5.57 1.47 5.29
CA PHE A 269 6.24 2.21 4.24
C PHE A 269 7.69 2.52 4.60
N TYR A 270 8.48 2.75 3.57
CA TYR A 270 9.86 3.20 3.62
C TYR A 270 10.03 4.33 2.61
N ALA A 271 10.89 5.29 2.91
CA ALA A 271 11.33 6.29 1.94
C ALA A 271 12.70 6.85 2.34
N ARG A 272 13.37 7.52 1.40
CA ARG A 272 14.60 8.25 1.67
C ARG A 272 14.42 9.71 1.33
N VAL A 273 14.73 10.60 2.27
CA VAL A 273 14.66 12.04 2.11
C VAL A 273 16.07 12.58 1.87
N ALA A 274 16.22 13.33 0.79
CA ALA A 274 17.48 13.99 0.43
C ALA A 274 17.23 15.49 0.15
N PRO A 275 18.20 16.37 0.39
CA PRO A 275 18.13 17.74 -0.11
C PRO A 275 17.95 17.75 -1.63
N THR A 276 17.09 18.62 -2.15
CA THR A 276 16.97 18.81 -3.61
C THR A 276 18.29 19.38 -4.15
N ALA A 277 18.79 18.80 -5.24
CA ALA A 277 20.02 19.22 -5.91
C ALA A 277 19.92 20.61 -6.56
#